data_AF-A0A0A2C7Q9-F1
#
_entry.id   AF-A0A0A2C7Q9-F1
#
_cell.length_a   1.000
_cell.length_b   1.000
_cell.length_c   1.000
_cell.angle_alpha   90.00
_cell.angle_beta   90.00
_cell.angle_gamma   90.00
#
_symmetry.space_group_name_H-M   'P 1'
#
loop_
_entity.id
_entity.type
_entity.pdbx_description
1 polymer ?
#
loop_
_entity_poly.entity_id
_entity_poly.type
_entity_poly.pdbx_seq_one_letter_code
_entity_poly.pdbx_strand_id
1 'polypeptide(L)' 'MSTQKNNTRNIDPEKVTAERLNGYAALFGCVALVGAYATTGQIIPGFV' A
#
# COMPACT_ATOMS: atom_id res chain seq x y z
N MET A 1 20.66 34.91 -6.46
CA MET A 1 19.47 34.80 -5.57
C MET A 1 18.46 33.88 -6.24
N SER A 2 18.43 32.60 -5.88
CA SER A 2 17.55 31.60 -6.50
C SER A 2 16.17 31.58 -5.83
N THR A 3 15.16 32.02 -6.56
CA THR A 3 13.73 32.03 -6.16
C THR A 3 13.25 30.63 -5.76
N GLN A 4 12.95 30.45 -4.47
CA GLN A 4 12.27 29.25 -3.98
C GLN A 4 10.79 29.34 -4.37
N LYS A 5 10.39 28.60 -5.40
CA LYS A 5 8.99 28.45 -5.80
C LYS A 5 8.29 27.60 -4.75
N ASN A 6 7.60 28.25 -3.80
CA ASN A 6 6.80 27.58 -2.80
C ASN A 6 5.59 26.92 -3.49
N ASN A 7 5.77 25.71 -3.97
CA ASN A 7 4.69 24.90 -4.52
C ASN A 7 3.90 24.36 -3.32
N THR A 8 2.93 25.15 -2.86
CA THR A 8 1.86 24.64 -2.01
C THR A 8 1.19 23.52 -2.79
N ARG A 9 1.61 22.29 -2.52
CA ARG A 9 1.03 21.10 -3.13
C ARG A 9 -0.44 21.12 -2.71
N ASN A 10 -1.33 21.40 -3.65
CA ASN A 10 -2.76 21.25 -3.43
C ASN A 10 -3.00 19.75 -3.27
N ILE A 11 -2.87 19.25 -2.04
CA ILE A 11 -3.09 17.85 -1.74
C ILE A 11 -4.60 17.71 -1.60
N ASP A 12 -5.25 17.23 -2.66
CA ASP A 12 -6.67 16.93 -2.60
C ASP A 12 -6.93 15.94 -1.46
N PRO A 13 -7.90 16.21 -0.57
CA PRO A 13 -8.18 15.34 0.58
C PRO A 13 -8.58 13.92 0.14
N GLU A 14 -9.14 13.79 -1.05
CA GLU A 14 -9.46 12.52 -1.69
C GLU A 14 -8.21 11.68 -1.97
N LYS A 15 -7.13 12.33 -2.42
CA LYS A 15 -5.87 11.66 -2.76
C LYS A 15 -5.14 11.14 -1.51
N VAL A 16 -5.18 11.89 -0.41
CA VAL A 16 -4.65 11.43 0.90
C VAL A 16 -5.37 10.18 1.38
N THR A 17 -6.70 10.17 1.24
CA THR A 17 -7.53 9.04 1.63
C THR A 17 -7.21 7.81 0.77
N ALA A 18 -7.07 8.00 -0.54
CA ALA A 18 -6.70 6.93 -1.46
C ALA A 18 -5.30 6.36 -1.17
N GLU A 19 -4.31 7.21 -0.90
CA GLU A 19 -2.94 6.78 -0.55
C GLU A 19 -2.93 5.98 0.76
N ARG A 20 -3.70 6.42 1.77
CA ARG A 20 -3.82 5.70 3.04
C ARG A 20 -4.55 4.36 2.89
N LEU A 21 -5.63 4.34 2.11
CA LEU A 21 -6.39 3.11 1.83
C LEU A 21 -5.55 2.09 1.05
N ASN A 22 -4.82 2.54 0.03
CA ASN A 22 -3.89 1.69 -0.73
C ASN A 22 -2.76 1.16 0.17
N GLY A 23 -2.19 2.01 1.03
CA GLY A 23 -1.20 1.60 2.02
C GLY A 23 -1.70 0.48 2.94
N TYR A 24 -2.94 0.57 3.43
CA TYR A 24 -3.53 -0.52 4.24
C TYR A 24 -3.79 -1.79 3.44
N ALA A 25 -4.30 -1.68 2.21
CA ALA A 25 -4.54 -2.82 1.34
C ALA A 25 -3.24 -3.58 1.02
N ALA A 26 -2.15 -2.85 0.72
CA ALA A 26 -0.84 -3.44 0.48
C ALA A 26 -0.31 -4.19 1.70
N LEU A 27 -0.44 -3.60 2.90
CA LEU A 27 0.01 -4.22 4.14
C LEU A 27 -0.81 -5.48 4.47
N PHE A 28 -2.12 -5.43 4.24
CA PHE A 28 -2.99 -6.61 4.34
C PHE A 28 -2.58 -7.72 3.37
N GLY A 29 -2.25 -7.39 2.13
CA GLY A 29 -1.76 -8.35 1.14
C GLY A 29 -0.46 -9.03 1.58
N CYS A 30 0.50 -8.28 2.11
CA CYS A 30 1.73 -8.83 2.64
C CYS A 30 1.50 -9.76 3.85
N VAL A 31 0.66 -9.34 4.80
CA VAL A 31 0.32 -10.16 5.97
C VAL A 31 -0.43 -11.43 5.56
N ALA A 32 -1.36 -11.32 4.62
CA ALA A 32 -2.09 -12.47 4.09
C ALA A 32 -1.17 -13.46 3.39
N LEU A 33 -0.19 -12.98 2.61
CA LEU A 33 0.81 -13.82 1.95
C LEU A 33 1.66 -14.61 2.96
N VAL A 34 2.18 -13.91 3.98
CA VAL A 34 2.96 -14.54 5.05
C VAL A 34 2.09 -15.50 5.87
N GLY A 35 0.84 -15.11 6.16
CA GLY A 35 -0.12 -15.95 6.86
C GLY A 35 -0.49 -17.21 6.10
N ALA A 36 -0.70 -17.13 4.79
CA ALA A 36 -0.96 -18.26 3.90
C ALA A 36 0.23 -19.23 3.89
N TYR A 37 1.46 -18.71 3.80
CA TYR A 37 2.66 -19.52 3.95
C TYR A 37 2.73 -20.23 5.29
N ALA A 38 2.52 -19.49 6.38
CA ALA A 38 2.65 -20.02 7.73
C ALA A 38 1.58 -21.07 8.04
N THR A 39 0.37 -20.90 7.52
CA THR A 39 -0.77 -21.78 7.81
C THR A 39 -0.79 -23.00 6.90
N THR A 40 -0.46 -22.85 5.61
CA THR A 40 -0.62 -23.90 4.59
C THR A 40 0.71 -24.43 4.05
N GLY A 41 1.84 -23.84 4.47
CA GLY A 41 3.18 -24.17 3.98
C GLY A 41 3.44 -23.74 2.53
N GLN A 42 2.48 -23.03 1.90
CA GLN A 42 2.46 -22.75 0.47
C GLN A 42 2.09 -21.29 0.22
N ILE A 43 2.90 -20.61 -0.59
CA ILE A 43 2.66 -19.22 -1.00
C ILE A 43 1.51 -19.14 -2.03
N ILE A 44 1.40 -20.17 -2.86
CA ILE A 44 0.38 -20.35 -3.89
C ILE A 44 -0.22 -21.72 -3.62
N PRO A 45 -1.48 -21.83 -3.18
CA PRO A 45 -2.11 -23.13 -3.02
C PRO A 45 -2.24 -23.77 -4.42
N GLY A 46 -1.60 -24.92 -4.61
CA GLY A 46 -1.80 -25.73 -5.82
C GLY A 46 -3.21 -26.29 -5.80
N PHE A 47 -4.16 -25.58 -6.43
CA PHE A 47 -5.45 -26.16 -6.76
C PHE A 47 -5.23 -27.12 -7.93
N VAL A 48 -5.43 -28.41 -7.69
CA VAL A 48 -5.48 -29.46 -8.74
C VAL A 48 -6.87 -29.55 -9.34
#